data_AF-A0A2P5Y0D9-F1
#
_entry.id   AF-A0A2P5Y0D9-F1
#
_cell.length_a   1.000
_cell.length_b   1.000
_cell.length_c   1.000
_cell.angle_alpha   90.00
_cell.angle_beta   90.00
_cell.angle_gamma   90.00
#
_symmetry.space_group_name_H-M   'P 1'
#
loop_
_entity.id
_entity.type
_entity.pdbx_description
1 polymer ?
#
loop_
_entity_poly.entity_id
_entity_poly.type
_entity_poly.pdbx_seq_one_letter_code
_entity_poly.pdbx_strand_id
1 'polypeptide(L)'
;MAAANSLQKVTSQLRVARSTLGSFSRAFSSDALVEVKPGEVGMVSGIPEEHLRRRVVIYSPARTATQQGSGKVGKWKINFVSTQKWENPLMGWTSTGDPYANVGDSALGFDSEEAAKSFAERHGWDYVVKKRQTPVLKPKSYADNFKWKGPAVSEK
;
A
#
# COMPACT_ATOMS: atom_id res chain seq x y z
N MET A 1 -15.30 -71.01 6.12
CA MET A 1 -16.33 -71.62 5.22
C MET A 1 -17.21 -70.47 4.74
N ALA A 2 -17.46 -70.14 3.47
CA ALA A 2 -17.36 -70.78 2.15
C ALA A 2 -17.02 -69.67 1.11
N ALA A 3 -16.07 -69.82 0.18
CA ALA A 3 -16.10 -70.43 -1.16
C ALA A 3 -16.89 -69.65 -2.27
N ALA A 4 -16.15 -69.37 -3.37
CA ALA A 4 -16.55 -69.25 -4.79
C ALA A 4 -17.30 -67.95 -5.25
N ASN A 5 -17.13 -67.36 -6.44
CA ASN A 5 -16.46 -67.71 -7.73
C ASN A 5 -16.01 -66.40 -8.44
N SER A 6 -14.77 -66.32 -8.96
CA SER A 6 -14.42 -66.51 -10.38
C SER A 6 -15.40 -65.92 -11.39
N LEU A 7 -14.97 -64.88 -12.11
CA LEU A 7 -15.12 -64.74 -13.57
C LEU A 7 -14.21 -63.60 -14.06
N GLN A 8 -13.09 -63.96 -14.65
CA GLN A 8 -12.24 -63.06 -15.42
C GLN A 8 -12.91 -62.74 -16.76
N LYS A 9 -12.95 -61.45 -17.13
CA LYS A 9 -13.14 -61.03 -18.52
C LYS A 9 -11.93 -60.23 -18.95
N VAL A 10 -11.04 -60.92 -19.66
CA VAL A 10 -9.96 -60.34 -20.45
C VAL A 10 -10.61 -59.57 -21.60
N THR A 11 -10.35 -58.27 -21.68
CA THR A 11 -10.53 -57.51 -22.91
C THR A 11 -9.21 -56.82 -23.22
N SER A 12 -8.52 -57.35 -24.21
CA SER A 12 -7.35 -56.75 -24.83
C SER A 12 -7.80 -55.51 -25.61
N GLN A 13 -7.36 -54.33 -25.19
CA GLN A 13 -7.43 -53.14 -26.03
C GLN A 13 -6.03 -52.55 -26.17
N LEU A 14 -5.64 -52.44 -27.43
CA LEU A 14 -4.34 -52.01 -27.92
C LEU A 14 -3.99 -50.61 -27.39
N ARG A 15 -2.77 -50.46 -26.85
CA ARG A 15 -2.20 -49.17 -26.46
C ARG A 15 -1.95 -48.34 -27.71
N VAL A 16 -2.70 -47.26 -27.89
CA VAL A 16 -2.35 -46.18 -28.83
C VAL A 16 -1.45 -45.21 -28.08
N ALA A 17 -0.18 -45.15 -28.48
CA ALA A 17 0.75 -44.14 -28.01
C ALA A 17 0.30 -42.76 -28.52
N ARG A 18 -0.27 -41.93 -27.63
CA ARG A 18 -0.47 -40.51 -27.91
C ARG A 18 0.85 -39.81 -27.63
N SER A 19 1.51 -39.36 -28.70
CA SER A 19 2.65 -38.45 -28.62
C SER A 19 2.25 -37.21 -27.83
N THR A 20 2.93 -36.94 -26.71
CA THR A 20 2.86 -35.67 -26.02
C THR A 20 3.51 -34.61 -26.90
N LEU A 21 2.72 -33.92 -27.72
CA LEU A 21 3.13 -32.62 -28.23
C LEU A 21 3.18 -31.71 -27.00
N GLY A 22 4.40 -31.51 -26.50
CA GLY A 22 4.68 -30.52 -25.47
C GLY A 22 4.10 -29.20 -25.91
N SER A 23 3.16 -28.69 -25.12
CA SER A 23 2.72 -27.31 -25.22
C SER A 23 3.94 -26.45 -24.92
N PHE A 24 4.67 -26.04 -25.95
CA PHE A 24 5.61 -24.94 -25.87
C PHE A 24 4.80 -23.65 -25.73
N SER A 25 4.21 -23.44 -24.54
CA SER A 25 3.95 -22.09 -24.10
C SER A 25 5.32 -21.43 -24.02
N ARG A 26 5.67 -20.61 -25.01
CA ARG A 26 6.67 -19.57 -24.78
C ARG A 26 6.13 -18.78 -23.60
N ALA A 27 6.69 -19.01 -22.42
CA ALA A 27 6.66 -18.01 -21.39
C ALA A 27 7.34 -16.79 -22.03
N PHE A 28 6.56 -15.80 -22.43
CA PHE A 28 7.08 -14.45 -22.52
C PHE A 28 7.51 -14.13 -21.09
N SER A 29 8.77 -14.42 -20.78
CA SER A 29 9.40 -14.00 -19.55
C SER A 29 9.61 -12.50 -19.69
N SER A 30 8.59 -11.73 -19.32
CA SER A 30 8.64 -10.28 -19.17
C SER A 30 9.48 -9.86 -17.95
N ASP A 31 10.18 -10.80 -17.31
CA ASP A 31 11.08 -10.56 -16.19
C ASP A 31 12.52 -10.40 -16.67
N ALA A 32 12.71 -9.74 -17.81
CA ALA A 32 13.97 -9.05 -18.03
C ALA A 32 14.03 -7.97 -16.95
N LEU A 33 15.01 -8.06 -16.05
CA LEU A 33 15.35 -7.06 -15.03
C LEU A 33 15.66 -5.73 -15.74
N VAL A 34 14.64 -5.03 -16.22
CA VAL A 34 14.76 -3.68 -16.75
C VAL A 34 14.96 -2.81 -15.54
N GLU A 35 16.20 -2.40 -15.34
CA GLU A 35 16.56 -1.34 -14.41
C GLU A 35 15.85 -0.07 -14.88
N VAL A 36 14.64 0.15 -14.37
CA VAL A 36 13.81 1.30 -14.74
C VAL A 36 14.56 2.55 -14.30
N LYS A 37 14.98 3.36 -15.28
CA LYS A 37 15.66 4.62 -14.96
C LYS A 37 14.68 5.52 -14.21
N PRO A 38 15.14 6.22 -13.16
CA PRO A 38 14.26 7.13 -12.42
C PRO A 38 13.71 8.20 -13.38
N GLY A 39 12.39 8.40 -13.36
CA GLY A 39 11.69 9.36 -14.22
C GLY A 39 11.25 8.87 -15.60
N GLU A 40 11.63 7.66 -16.04
CA GLU A 40 11.22 7.13 -17.35
C GLU A 40 9.71 6.95 -17.46
N VAL A 41 9.08 6.43 -16.40
CA VAL A 41 7.62 6.22 -16.37
C VAL A 41 6.88 7.56 -16.34
N GLY A 42 7.45 8.57 -15.67
CA GLY A 42 6.90 9.93 -15.65
C GLY A 42 6.78 10.52 -17.05
N MET A 43 7.80 10.36 -17.88
CA MET A 43 7.82 10.86 -19.27
C MET A 43 6.79 10.15 -20.17
N VAL A 44 6.58 8.84 -19.97
CA VAL A 44 5.64 8.05 -20.79
C VAL A 44 4.18 8.26 -20.34
N SER A 45 3.96 8.62 -19.08
CA SER A 45 2.62 8.72 -18.48
C SER A 45 1.73 9.88 -18.99
N GLY A 46 2.25 10.78 -19.82
CA GLY A 46 1.50 11.92 -20.34
C GLY A 46 1.23 13.03 -19.32
N ILE A 47 1.90 12.98 -18.16
CA ILE A 47 1.84 14.03 -17.15
C ILE A 47 2.64 15.25 -17.65
N PRO A 48 2.06 16.48 -17.63
CA PRO A 48 2.80 17.69 -17.96
C PRO A 48 4.07 17.86 -17.13
N GLU A 49 5.14 18.35 -17.74
CA GLU A 49 6.46 18.48 -17.09
C GLU A 49 6.42 19.32 -15.80
N GLU A 50 5.56 20.34 -15.77
CA GLU A 50 5.33 21.20 -14.60
C GLU A 50 4.94 20.40 -13.35
N HIS A 51 4.16 19.31 -13.53
CA HIS A 51 3.72 18.48 -12.44
C HIS A 51 4.71 17.36 -12.09
N LEU A 52 5.65 17.02 -12.98
CA LEU A 52 6.71 16.05 -12.68
C LEU A 52 7.77 16.63 -11.74
N ARG A 53 8.06 17.93 -11.87
CA ARG A 53 9.07 18.61 -11.03
C ARG A 53 8.59 18.96 -9.62
N ARG A 54 7.36 18.58 -9.26
CA ARG A 54 6.78 18.96 -7.96
C ARG A 54 7.35 18.10 -6.84
N ARG A 55 7.53 18.71 -5.66
CA ARG A 55 7.91 17.99 -4.45
C ARG A 55 6.72 17.27 -3.85
N VAL A 56 6.91 15.98 -3.53
CA VAL A 56 5.92 15.14 -2.86
C VAL A 56 6.37 14.78 -1.44
N VAL A 57 5.41 14.56 -0.55
CA VAL A 57 5.67 14.13 0.82
C VAL A 57 5.10 12.74 1.04
N ILE A 58 5.97 11.77 1.28
CA ILE A 58 5.56 10.40 1.60
C ILE A 58 5.34 10.33 3.11
N TYR A 59 4.13 9.96 3.52
CA TYR A 59 3.78 9.90 4.94
C TYR A 59 2.78 8.79 5.25
N SER A 60 2.81 8.31 6.49
CA SER A 60 1.71 7.52 7.05
C SER A 60 0.77 8.48 7.78
N PRO A 61 -0.53 8.55 7.44
CA PRO A 61 -1.49 9.35 8.18
C PRO A 61 -1.50 8.96 9.66
N ALA A 62 -1.55 9.97 10.52
CA ALA A 62 -1.73 9.78 11.94
C ALA A 62 -3.16 9.30 12.24
N ARG A 63 -3.36 8.70 13.41
CA ARG A 63 -4.70 8.38 13.89
C ARG A 63 -5.50 9.67 14.06
N THR A 64 -6.74 9.70 13.59
CA THR A 64 -7.67 10.80 13.84
C THR A 64 -7.84 11.00 15.34
N ALA A 65 -7.48 12.18 15.87
CA ALA A 65 -7.44 12.42 17.31
C ALA A 65 -8.80 12.24 18.02
N THR A 66 -9.90 12.52 17.30
CA THR A 66 -11.27 12.36 17.81
C THR A 66 -11.73 10.90 17.88
N GLN A 67 -11.04 9.98 17.20
CA GLN A 67 -11.41 8.56 17.14
C GLN A 67 -10.33 7.67 17.76
N GLN A 68 -10.73 6.58 18.40
CA GLN A 68 -9.77 5.65 19.01
C GLN A 68 -9.34 4.51 18.09
N GLY A 69 -10.04 4.27 16.98
CA GLY A 69 -9.78 3.17 16.05
C GLY A 69 -8.42 3.30 15.32
N SER A 70 -7.74 2.17 15.13
CA SER A 70 -6.43 2.09 14.48
C SER A 70 -6.49 1.61 13.01
N GLY A 71 -7.67 1.30 12.48
CA GLY A 71 -7.81 0.65 11.16
C GLY A 71 -7.27 1.42 9.95
N LYS A 72 -7.20 2.76 10.04
CA LYS A 72 -6.64 3.62 8.98
C LYS A 72 -5.14 3.88 9.12
N VAL A 73 -4.52 3.42 10.21
CA VAL A 73 -3.10 3.66 10.52
C VAL A 73 -2.24 2.62 9.83
N GLY A 74 -1.07 3.02 9.33
CA GLY A 74 -0.08 2.10 8.72
C GLY A 74 -0.15 2.00 7.20
N LYS A 75 -1.17 2.61 6.57
CA LYS A 75 -1.16 2.86 5.13
C LYS A 75 -0.26 4.06 4.83
N TRP A 76 0.56 3.95 3.81
CA TRP A 76 1.42 5.01 3.32
C TRP A 76 0.71 5.77 2.20
N LYS A 77 0.89 7.08 2.17
CA LYS A 77 0.31 7.95 1.15
C LYS A 77 1.33 8.93 0.63
N ILE A 78 1.14 9.35 -0.62
CA ILE A 78 1.93 10.41 -1.25
C ILE A 78 1.09 11.68 -1.24
N ASN A 79 1.54 12.67 -0.49
CA ASN A 79 0.92 14.00 -0.47
C ASN A 79 1.57 14.89 -1.53
N PHE A 80 0.74 15.45 -2.39
CA PHE A 80 1.14 16.51 -3.29
C PHE A 80 0.86 17.85 -2.62
N VAL A 81 1.90 18.65 -2.38
CA VAL A 81 1.71 19.99 -1.78
C VAL A 81 0.86 20.82 -2.76
N SER A 82 -0.39 21.10 -2.40
CA SER A 82 -1.33 21.81 -3.28
C SER A 82 -1.03 23.31 -3.29
N THR A 83 -1.02 23.90 -4.47
CA THR A 83 -0.62 25.31 -4.68
C THR A 83 -1.66 26.30 -4.16
N GLN A 84 -2.86 26.32 -4.75
CA GLN A 84 -3.84 27.37 -4.48
C GLN A 84 -5.27 26.82 -4.56
N LYS A 85 -6.06 27.20 -3.56
CA LYS A 85 -7.51 27.02 -3.51
C LYS A 85 -8.13 28.40 -3.29
N TRP A 86 -9.14 28.74 -4.07
CA TRP A 86 -9.81 30.04 -4.00
C TRP A 86 -11.32 29.87 -3.91
N GLU A 87 -12.02 30.92 -3.51
CA GLU A 87 -13.48 30.96 -3.46
C GLU A 87 -14.05 31.32 -4.84
N ASN A 88 -15.05 30.57 -5.30
CA ASN A 88 -15.78 30.90 -6.52
C ASN A 88 -16.71 32.10 -6.26
N PRO A 89 -16.57 33.22 -6.98
CA PRO A 89 -17.33 34.46 -6.71
C PRO A 89 -18.85 34.32 -6.87
N LEU A 90 -19.34 33.31 -7.60
CA LEU A 90 -20.79 33.11 -7.78
C LEU A 90 -21.44 32.35 -6.62
N MET A 91 -20.87 31.19 -6.24
CA MET A 91 -21.49 30.25 -5.29
C MET A 91 -20.76 30.13 -3.94
N GLY A 92 -19.55 30.70 -3.83
CA GLY A 92 -18.72 30.58 -2.62
C GLY A 92 -18.01 29.22 -2.45
N TRP A 93 -18.03 28.34 -3.46
CA TRP A 93 -17.38 27.03 -3.37
C TRP A 93 -15.86 27.13 -3.53
N THR A 94 -15.14 26.23 -2.87
CA THR A 94 -13.68 26.11 -3.02
C THR A 94 -13.33 25.54 -4.40
N SER A 95 -12.74 26.36 -5.25
CA SER A 95 -12.21 25.98 -6.56
C SER A 95 -10.69 25.81 -6.50
N THR A 96 -10.14 24.96 -7.36
CA THR A 96 -8.70 24.73 -7.48
C THR A 96 -8.32 24.50 -8.93
N GLY A 97 -7.10 24.88 -9.29
CA GLY A 97 -6.50 24.61 -10.61
C GLY A 97 -5.51 23.44 -10.59
N ASP A 98 -5.23 22.83 -9.44
CA ASP A 98 -4.27 21.72 -9.34
C ASP A 98 -4.97 20.36 -9.58
N PRO A 99 -4.61 19.60 -10.63
CA PRO A 99 -5.21 18.30 -10.90
C PRO A 99 -4.88 17.25 -9.82
N TYR A 100 -3.78 17.40 -9.09
CA TYR A 100 -3.35 16.44 -8.06
C TYR A 100 -3.93 16.71 -6.68
N ALA A 101 -4.73 17.78 -6.51
CA ALA A 101 -5.26 18.20 -5.22
C ALA A 101 -6.02 17.08 -4.47
N ASN A 102 -6.65 16.15 -5.20
CA ASN A 102 -7.46 15.06 -4.61
C ASN A 102 -6.82 13.68 -4.77
N VAL A 103 -5.90 13.51 -5.71
CA VAL A 103 -5.32 12.21 -6.10
C VAL A 103 -4.47 11.62 -4.98
N GLY A 104 -3.65 12.46 -4.32
CA GLY A 104 -2.76 12.02 -3.25
C GLY A 104 -3.50 11.48 -2.03
N ASP A 105 -4.62 12.11 -1.65
CA ASP A 105 -5.35 11.72 -0.45
C ASP A 105 -6.32 10.56 -0.69
N SER A 106 -6.93 10.47 -1.88
CA SER A 106 -8.03 9.55 -2.15
C SER A 106 -7.61 8.25 -2.83
N ALA A 107 -6.61 8.29 -3.73
CA ALA A 107 -6.33 7.17 -4.64
C ALA A 107 -4.96 6.52 -4.43
N LEU A 108 -3.96 7.24 -3.91
CA LEU A 108 -2.59 6.74 -3.76
C LEU A 108 -2.31 6.23 -2.34
N GLY A 109 -2.79 5.02 -2.05
CA GLY A 109 -2.47 4.27 -0.84
C GLY A 109 -1.50 3.13 -1.11
N PHE A 110 -0.44 3.04 -0.31
CA PHE A 110 0.58 2.00 -0.36
C PHE A 110 0.65 1.24 0.98
N ASP A 111 1.11 0.00 0.93
CA ASP A 111 1.27 -0.83 2.14
C ASP A 111 2.63 -0.62 2.81
N SER A 112 3.67 -0.27 2.05
CA SER A 112 5.03 -0.04 2.55
C SER A 112 5.60 1.31 2.15
N GLU A 113 6.55 1.80 2.95
CA GLU A 113 7.32 3.02 2.66
C GLU A 113 8.13 2.86 1.37
N GLU A 114 8.71 1.68 1.17
CA GLU A 114 9.55 1.33 0.02
C GLU A 114 8.73 1.30 -1.28
N ALA A 115 7.50 0.77 -1.24
CA ALA A 115 6.60 0.81 -2.39
C ALA A 115 6.29 2.25 -2.79
N ALA A 116 6.01 3.13 -1.82
CA ALA A 116 5.77 4.54 -2.08
C ALA A 116 7.01 5.27 -2.63
N LYS A 117 8.20 4.98 -2.11
CA LYS A 117 9.48 5.53 -2.62
C LYS A 117 9.73 5.09 -4.05
N SER A 118 9.66 3.79 -4.31
CA SER A 118 9.89 3.24 -5.65
C SER A 118 8.89 3.80 -6.67
N PHE A 119 7.64 4.04 -6.25
CA PHE A 119 6.64 4.67 -7.11
C PHE A 119 7.01 6.11 -7.45
N ALA A 120 7.42 6.92 -6.46
CA ALA A 120 7.87 8.29 -6.69
C ALA A 120 9.13 8.35 -7.58
N GLU A 121 10.08 7.44 -7.39
CA GLU A 121 11.32 7.35 -8.19
C GLU A 121 11.05 6.98 -9.65
N ARG A 122 10.16 6.02 -9.90
CA ARG A 122 9.76 5.65 -11.27
C ARG A 122 9.13 6.83 -12.02
N HIS A 123 8.35 7.65 -11.33
CA HIS A 123 7.72 8.85 -11.91
C HIS A 123 8.66 10.07 -11.93
N GLY A 124 9.81 9.99 -11.26
CA GLY A 124 10.80 11.07 -11.22
C GLY A 124 10.40 12.24 -10.31
N TRP A 125 9.59 11.99 -9.28
CA TRP A 125 9.18 13.02 -8.33
C TRP A 125 10.19 13.21 -7.21
N ASP A 126 10.48 14.46 -6.86
CA ASP A 126 11.28 14.80 -5.69
C ASP A 126 10.49 14.50 -4.41
N TYR A 127 10.94 13.56 -3.59
CA TYR A 127 10.18 13.15 -2.40
C TYR A 127 10.87 13.47 -1.08
N VAL A 128 10.06 13.77 -0.06
CA VAL A 128 10.49 13.87 1.35
C VAL A 128 9.69 12.88 2.17
N VAL A 129 10.40 12.05 2.94
CA VAL A 129 9.75 11.01 3.76
C VAL A 129 9.56 11.47 5.19
N LYS A 130 8.30 11.42 5.66
CA LYS A 130 7.95 11.61 7.06
C LYS A 130 7.76 10.24 7.72
N LYS A 131 8.64 9.93 8.67
CA LYS A 131 8.59 8.68 9.44
C LYS A 131 7.24 8.52 10.16
N ARG A 132 6.72 7.29 10.15
CA ARG A 132 5.50 6.92 10.88
C ARG A 132 5.70 7.11 12.38
N GLN A 133 4.84 7.88 13.01
CA GLN A 133 4.81 8.07 14.46
C GLN A 133 3.92 6.99 15.08
N THR A 134 4.54 6.04 15.80
CA THR A 134 3.82 4.97 16.50
C THR A 134 3.76 5.31 17.99
N PRO A 135 2.58 5.30 18.63
CA PRO A 135 2.47 5.53 20.06
C PRO A 135 3.14 4.39 20.84
N VAL A 136 3.93 4.73 21.86
CA VAL A 136 4.54 3.76 22.76
C VAL A 136 3.46 3.16 23.67
N LEU A 137 3.32 1.84 23.65
CA LEU A 137 2.40 1.12 24.54
C LEU A 137 2.99 1.09 25.96
N LYS A 138 2.44 1.91 26.84
CA LYS A 138 2.83 1.93 28.25
C LYS A 138 2.10 0.80 29.00
N PRO A 139 2.79 0.01 29.85
CA PRO A 139 2.12 -0.93 30.73
C PRO A 139 1.19 -0.15 31.67
N LYS A 140 -0.04 -0.60 31.82
CA LYS A 140 -1.04 0.00 32.72
C LYS A 140 -1.64 -1.10 33.55
N SER A 141 -1.55 -1.00 34.88
CA SER A 141 -2.25 -1.88 35.81
C SER A 141 -3.35 -1.09 36.53
N TYR A 142 -4.55 -1.66 36.63
CA TYR A 142 -5.64 -1.03 37.38
C TYR A 142 -5.32 -0.90 38.88
N ALA A 143 -4.49 -1.81 39.41
CA ALA A 143 -4.01 -1.76 40.80
C ALA A 143 -3.19 -0.49 41.12
N ASP A 144 -2.55 0.11 40.11
CA ASP A 144 -1.78 1.34 40.28
C ASP A 144 -2.66 2.52 40.73
N ASN A 145 -3.97 2.47 40.45
CA ASN A 145 -4.93 3.49 40.88
C ASN A 145 -5.08 3.55 42.42
N PHE A 146 -4.85 2.43 43.12
CA PHE A 146 -5.03 2.30 44.57
C PHE A 146 -3.73 2.12 45.35
N LYS A 147 -2.58 2.36 44.71
CA LYS A 147 -1.27 2.23 45.37
C LYS A 147 -1.16 3.26 46.50
N TRP A 148 -0.78 2.79 47.70
CA TRP A 148 -0.52 3.65 48.85
C TRP A 148 0.53 4.72 48.50
N LYS A 149 0.16 6.00 48.67
CA LYS A 149 1.00 7.16 48.29
C LYS A 149 1.91 7.67 49.40
N GLY A 150 1.93 7.00 50.55
CA GLY A 150 2.65 7.45 51.74
C GLY A 150 1.82 8.40 52.61
N PRO A 151 2.32 8.72 53.83
CA PRO A 151 1.70 9.71 54.69
C PRO A 151 1.79 11.11 54.05
N ALA A 152 0.81 11.97 54.33
CA ALA A 152 0.82 13.36 53.87
C ALA A 152 2.06 14.08 54.43
N VAL A 153 2.91 14.60 53.55
CA VAL A 153 4.07 15.40 53.96
C VAL A 153 3.53 16.75 54.45
N SER A 154 3.69 17.05 55.73
CA SER A 154 3.40 18.38 56.28
C SER A 154 4.41 19.38 55.74
N GLU A 155 3.98 20.32 54.89
CA GLU A 155 4.78 21.48 54.50
C GLU A 155 5.18 22.26 55.76
N LYS A 156 6.47 22.53 55.91
CA LYS A 156 7.05 23.42 56.93
C LYS A 156 7.40 24.74 56.29
#